data_AF-A0A2V8LMR0-F1
#
_entry.id   AF-A0A2V8LMR0-F1
#
_cell.length_a   1.000
_cell.length_b   1.000
_cell.length_c   1.000
_cell.angle_alpha   90.00
_cell.angle_beta   90.00
_cell.angle_gamma   90.00
#
_symmetry.space_group_name_H-M   'P 1'
#
loop_
_entity.id
_entity.type
_entity.pdbx_description
1 polymer ?
#
loop_
_entity_poly.entity_id
_entity_poly.type
_entity_poly.pdbx_seq_one_letter_code
_entity_poly.pdbx_strand_id
1 'polypeptide(L)'
;MQRSRFTTAYATTLTPAQFVDALFANASVTPTATDRNAAIAEFGSATNTSDVAARGRALRRVAENATLVTNEFNRAFVLMQFFGYLRRDPNTGPDTDYTGYDFWLTKLNQFNGNYVSAEMVKTFITSLEYRQRFGP
;
A
#
# COMPACT_ATOMS: atom_id res chain seq x y z
N MET A 1 7.02 11.81 14.08
CA MET A 1 6.57 13.12 13.55
C MET A 1 7.61 14.23 13.62
N GLN A 2 8.76 14.04 14.30
CA GLN A 2 9.89 14.99 14.33
C GLN A 2 11.17 14.46 13.65
N ARG A 3 11.10 13.31 12.97
CA ARG A 3 12.24 12.79 12.20
C ARG A 3 12.53 13.78 11.07
N SER A 4 13.80 14.15 10.88
CA SER A 4 14.23 15.14 9.87
C SER A 4 13.59 14.89 8.50
N ARG A 5 13.67 13.65 7.99
CA ARG A 5 13.04 13.26 6.70
C ARG A 5 11.55 13.58 6.63
N PHE A 6 10.82 13.41 7.73
CA PHE A 6 9.38 13.62 7.78
C PHE A 6 9.04 15.11 7.84
N THR A 7 9.78 15.88 8.63
CA THR A 7 9.60 17.34 8.72
C THR A 7 10.05 18.06 7.45
N THR A 8 11.03 17.50 6.72
CA THR A 8 11.44 17.98 5.40
C THR A 8 10.38 17.68 4.34
N ALA A 9 9.84 16.47 4.30
CA ALA A 9 8.80 16.09 3.35
C ALA A 9 7.45 16.78 3.65
N TYR A 10 7.18 17.05 4.93
CA TYR A 10 5.93 17.62 5.39
C TYR A 10 6.20 18.79 6.33
N ALA A 11 6.43 19.98 5.76
CA ALA A 11 6.70 21.19 6.54
C ALA A 11 5.53 21.51 7.51
N THR A 12 5.85 22.05 8.68
CA THR A 12 4.84 22.47 9.68
C THR A 12 4.08 23.73 9.25
N THR A 13 4.60 24.45 8.25
CA THR A 13 3.97 25.62 7.63
C THR A 13 2.82 25.26 6.69
N LEU A 14 2.67 23.98 6.34
CA LEU A 14 1.54 23.50 5.54
C LEU A 14 0.23 23.70 6.30
N THR A 15 -0.82 24.03 5.57
CA THR A 15 -2.19 23.99 6.09
C THR A 15 -2.59 22.54 6.39
N PRO A 16 -3.54 22.29 7.30
CA PRO A 16 -4.05 20.95 7.56
C PRO A 16 -4.50 20.18 6.31
N ALA A 17 -5.18 20.87 5.38
CA ALA A 17 -5.61 20.29 4.11
C ALA A 17 -4.42 19.82 3.25
N GLN A 18 -3.43 20.69 3.04
CA GLN A 18 -2.23 20.37 2.26
C GLN A 18 -1.44 19.21 2.87
N PHE A 19 -1.32 19.17 4.20
CA PHE A 19 -0.66 18.08 4.90
C PHE A 19 -1.39 16.74 4.71
N VAL A 20 -2.72 16.72 4.92
CA VAL A 20 -3.53 15.51 4.75
C VAL A 20 -3.52 15.02 3.31
N ASP A 21 -3.63 15.93 2.33
CA ASP A 21 -3.57 15.57 0.90
C ASP A 21 -2.21 14.98 0.53
N ALA A 22 -1.12 15.55 1.04
CA ALA A 22 0.22 15.03 0.82
C ALA A 22 0.45 13.66 1.47
N LEU A 23 -0.22 13.35 2.59
CA LEU A 23 -0.18 12.02 3.20
C LEU A 23 -0.92 10.99 2.33
N PHE A 24 -2.13 11.30 1.87
CA PHE A 24 -2.90 10.42 0.99
C PHE A 24 -2.23 10.21 -0.37
N ALA A 25 -1.64 11.27 -0.93
CA ALA A 25 -0.87 11.19 -2.16
C ALA A 25 0.34 10.27 -2.02
N ASN A 26 1.09 10.35 -0.91
CA ASN A 26 2.19 9.42 -0.63
C ASN A 26 1.68 7.98 -0.46
N ALA A 27 0.54 7.80 0.20
CA ALA A 27 -0.11 6.51 0.33
C ALA A 27 -0.70 5.98 -0.99
N SER A 28 -0.68 6.76 -2.08
CA SER A 28 -1.31 6.42 -3.37
C SER A 28 -2.79 6.01 -3.23
N VAL A 29 -3.48 6.64 -2.27
CA VAL A 29 -4.91 6.40 -1.99
C VAL A 29 -5.68 7.67 -2.26
N THR A 30 -6.74 7.57 -3.07
CA THR A 30 -7.73 8.64 -3.19
C THR A 30 -8.73 8.52 -2.03
N PRO A 31 -8.72 9.43 -1.04
CA PRO A 31 -9.62 9.34 0.09
C PRO A 31 -11.05 9.71 -0.31
N THR A 32 -12.04 9.19 0.43
CA THR A 32 -13.38 9.76 0.39
C THR A 32 -13.38 11.16 1.01
N ALA A 33 -14.38 11.98 0.67
CA ALA A 33 -14.54 13.30 1.30
C ALA A 33 -14.65 13.19 2.83
N THR A 34 -15.32 12.14 3.33
CA THR A 34 -15.47 11.86 4.75
C THR A 34 -14.13 11.57 5.43
N ASP A 35 -13.33 10.66 4.87
CA ASP A 35 -12.03 10.28 5.45
C ASP A 35 -11.07 11.47 5.46
N ARG A 36 -11.04 12.20 4.34
CA ARG A 36 -10.22 13.41 4.20
C ARG A 36 -10.61 14.46 5.24
N ASN A 37 -11.90 14.76 5.36
CA ASN A 37 -12.38 15.76 6.31
C ASN A 37 -12.15 15.35 7.76
N ALA A 38 -12.29 14.06 8.09
CA ALA A 38 -11.98 13.54 9.42
C ALA A 38 -10.49 13.69 9.78
N ALA A 39 -9.58 13.47 8.83
CA ALA A 39 -8.15 13.68 9.05
C ALA A 39 -7.79 15.17 9.20
N ILE A 40 -8.45 16.06 8.45
CA ILE A 40 -8.27 17.52 8.58
C ILE A 40 -8.80 18.01 9.94
N ALA A 41 -9.94 17.49 10.39
CA ALA A 41 -10.59 17.87 11.63
C ALA A 41 -9.72 17.61 12.88
N GLU A 42 -8.70 16.75 12.79
CA GLU A 42 -7.72 16.53 13.87
C GLU A 42 -6.94 17.79 14.28
N PHE A 43 -6.89 18.78 13.38
CA PHE A 43 -6.25 20.08 13.60
C PHE A 43 -7.22 21.18 14.06
N GLY A 44 -8.53 20.91 14.13
CA GLY A 44 -9.54 21.90 14.52
C GLY A 44 -9.50 23.17 13.67
N SER A 45 -9.38 24.34 14.31
CA SER A 45 -9.26 25.64 13.66
C SER A 45 -7.82 26.08 13.37
N ALA A 46 -6.83 25.19 13.53
CA ALA A 46 -5.44 25.54 13.27
C ALA A 46 -5.21 25.86 11.78
N THR A 47 -4.40 26.88 11.51
CA THR A 47 -4.03 27.29 10.15
C THR A 47 -2.76 26.63 9.64
N ASN A 48 -2.04 25.91 10.51
CA ASN A 48 -0.80 25.22 10.19
C ASN A 48 -0.76 23.85 10.89
N THR A 49 0.32 23.10 10.66
CA THR A 49 0.49 21.74 11.19
C THR A 49 1.65 21.67 12.18
N SER A 50 1.84 22.70 13.01
CA SER A 50 2.86 22.72 14.07
C SER A 50 2.52 21.82 15.27
N ASP A 51 1.22 21.56 15.52
CA ASP A 51 0.77 20.63 16.57
C ASP A 51 1.16 19.19 16.24
N VAL A 52 2.16 18.68 16.97
CA VAL A 52 2.71 17.32 16.78
C VAL A 52 1.69 16.24 17.09
N ALA A 53 0.80 16.45 18.07
CA ALA A 53 -0.22 15.48 18.45
C ALA A 53 -1.30 15.38 17.38
N ALA A 54 -1.76 16.53 16.85
CA ALA A 54 -2.69 16.58 15.73
C ALA A 54 -2.13 15.90 14.48
N ARG A 55 -0.86 16.16 14.13
CA ARG A 55 -0.19 15.45 13.03
C ARG A 55 -0.16 13.94 13.26
N GLY A 56 0.14 13.50 14.49
CA GLY A 56 0.16 12.09 14.86
C GLY A 56 -1.18 11.41 14.62
N ARG A 57 -2.28 12.04 15.07
CA ARG A 57 -3.65 11.52 14.86
C ARG A 57 -4.05 11.52 13.39
N ALA A 58 -3.76 12.59 12.65
CA ALA A 58 -4.02 12.67 11.22
C ALA A 58 -3.26 11.59 10.44
N LEU A 59 -1.97 11.38 10.72
CA LEU A 59 -1.20 10.30 10.09
C LEU A 59 -1.78 8.94 10.41
N ARG A 60 -2.16 8.69 11.67
CA ARG A 60 -2.78 7.43 12.07
C ARG A 60 -4.07 7.16 11.29
N ARG A 61 -4.93 8.17 11.12
CA ARG A 61 -6.15 8.04 10.29
C ARG A 61 -5.86 7.67 8.84
N VAL A 62 -4.83 8.28 8.24
CA VAL A 62 -4.41 7.93 6.87
C VAL A 62 -3.86 6.51 6.82
N ALA A 63 -3.03 6.12 7.80
CA ALA A 63 -2.44 4.79 7.88
C ALA A 63 -3.47 3.67 8.12
N GLU A 64 -4.52 3.96 8.88
CA GLU A 64 -5.63 3.04 9.17
C GLU A 64 -6.74 3.10 8.10
N ASN A 65 -6.56 3.85 7.01
CA ASN A 65 -7.56 3.95 5.96
C ASN A 65 -7.81 2.57 5.31
N ALA A 66 -9.07 2.15 5.19
CA ALA A 66 -9.44 0.83 4.72
C ALA A 66 -8.92 0.52 3.30
N THR A 67 -8.87 1.52 2.41
CA THR A 67 -8.32 1.37 1.06
C THR A 67 -6.82 1.10 1.11
N LEU A 68 -6.09 1.83 1.95
CA LEU A 68 -4.66 1.60 2.13
C LEU A 68 -4.39 0.20 2.67
N VAL A 69 -5.14 -0.21 3.71
CA VAL A 69 -5.02 -1.53 4.31
C VAL A 69 -5.27 -2.63 3.27
N THR A 70 -6.32 -2.49 2.47
CA THR A 70 -6.65 -3.45 1.40
C THR A 70 -5.55 -3.51 0.34
N ASN A 71 -5.03 -2.36 -0.09
CA ASN A 71 -3.97 -2.31 -1.10
C ASN A 71 -2.69 -2.99 -0.61
N GLU A 72 -2.25 -2.69 0.61
CA GLU A 72 -1.06 -3.31 1.20
C GLU A 72 -1.25 -4.80 1.48
N PHE A 73 -2.45 -5.21 1.90
CA PHE A 73 -2.78 -6.63 2.06
C PHE A 73 -2.66 -7.38 0.74
N ASN A 74 -3.23 -6.85 -0.35
CA ASN A 74 -3.15 -7.48 -1.67
C ASN A 74 -1.70 -7.60 -2.15
N ARG A 75 -0.88 -6.55 -1.95
CA ARG A 75 0.56 -6.57 -2.25
C ARG A 75 1.29 -7.67 -1.47
N ALA A 76 1.07 -7.72 -0.16
CA ALA A 76 1.67 -8.73 0.70
C ALA A 76 1.20 -10.16 0.35
N PHE A 77 -0.07 -10.33 -0.02
CA PHE A 77 -0.62 -11.61 -0.43
C PHE A 77 0.05 -12.11 -1.72
N VAL A 78 0.24 -11.25 -2.72
CA VAL A 78 0.98 -11.61 -3.94
C VAL A 78 2.41 -12.05 -3.60
N LEU A 79 3.10 -11.26 -2.78
CA LEU A 79 4.48 -11.55 -2.37
C LEU A 79 4.59 -12.91 -1.65
N MET A 80 3.64 -13.22 -0.77
CA MET A 80 3.58 -14.51 -0.08
C MET A 80 3.51 -15.70 -1.07
N GLN A 81 2.87 -15.55 -2.22
CA GLN A 81 2.82 -16.63 -3.22
C GLN A 81 4.18 -16.91 -3.85
N PHE A 82 4.97 -15.86 -4.11
CA PHE A 82 6.35 -16.02 -4.60
C PHE A 82 7.22 -16.73 -3.55
N PHE A 83 7.12 -16.32 -2.27
CA PHE A 83 7.87 -16.96 -1.20
C PHE A 83 7.42 -18.40 -0.92
N GLY A 84 6.12 -18.64 -0.88
CA GLY A 84 5.55 -19.95 -0.53
C GLY A 84 5.73 -20.98 -1.64
N TYR A 85 5.41 -20.63 -2.88
CA TYR A 85 5.45 -21.57 -4.00
C TYR A 85 6.80 -21.57 -4.72
N LEU A 86 7.36 -20.40 -5.04
CA LEU A 86 8.58 -20.30 -5.86
C LEU A 86 9.86 -20.21 -5.03
N ARG A 87 9.74 -19.96 -3.72
CA ARG A 87 10.83 -19.83 -2.75
C ARG A 87 11.89 -18.81 -3.17
N ARG A 88 11.44 -17.68 -3.73
CA ARG A 88 12.31 -16.60 -4.22
C ARG A 88 11.60 -15.25 -4.18
N ASP A 89 12.38 -14.17 -4.27
CA ASP A 89 11.84 -12.83 -4.49
C ASP A 89 11.28 -12.70 -5.92
N PRO A 90 10.26 -11.86 -6.14
CA PRO A 90 9.61 -11.73 -7.45
C PRO A 90 10.52 -11.25 -8.59
N ASN A 91 11.63 -10.59 -8.26
CA ASN A 91 12.60 -10.02 -9.19
C ASN A 91 13.96 -10.76 -9.19
N THR A 92 13.95 -12.04 -8.82
CA THR A 92 15.15 -12.87 -8.77
C THR A 92 14.99 -14.14 -9.59
N GLY A 93 16.11 -14.72 -10.02
CA GLY A 93 16.14 -15.96 -10.80
C GLY A 93 15.81 -15.70 -12.28
N PRO A 94 14.76 -16.31 -12.84
CA PRO A 94 14.37 -16.10 -14.24
C PRO A 94 13.77 -14.71 -14.50
N ASP A 95 13.26 -14.04 -13.46
CA ASP A 95 12.75 -12.67 -13.54
C ASP A 95 13.85 -11.68 -13.14
N THR A 96 14.03 -10.62 -13.93
CA THR A 96 14.96 -9.52 -13.64
C THR A 96 14.26 -8.25 -13.18
N ASP A 97 12.92 -8.28 -13.10
CA ASP A 97 12.08 -7.14 -12.75
C ASP A 97 10.82 -7.59 -11.97
N TYR A 98 9.90 -6.68 -11.70
CA TYR A 98 8.65 -6.95 -10.98
C TYR A 98 7.45 -7.17 -11.92
N THR A 99 7.66 -7.36 -13.23
CA THR A 99 6.56 -7.43 -14.21
C THR A 99 5.57 -8.56 -13.86
N GLY A 100 6.08 -9.73 -13.46
CA GLY A 100 5.24 -10.84 -13.02
C GLY A 100 4.45 -10.53 -11.74
N TYR A 101 5.09 -9.88 -10.77
CA TYR A 101 4.44 -9.44 -9.53
C TYR A 101 3.33 -8.42 -9.81
N ASP A 102 3.61 -7.39 -10.62
CA ASP A 102 2.66 -6.33 -10.96
C ASP A 102 1.49 -6.86 -11.78
N PHE A 103 1.73 -7.83 -12.67
CA PHE A 103 0.67 -8.53 -13.38
C PHE A 103 -0.30 -9.22 -12.42
N TRP A 104 0.22 -10.00 -11.46
CA TRP A 104 -0.62 -10.72 -10.51
C TRP A 104 -1.33 -9.78 -9.53
N LEU A 105 -0.65 -8.73 -9.07
CA LEU A 105 -1.25 -7.71 -8.23
C LEU A 105 -2.40 -6.99 -8.96
N THR A 106 -2.18 -6.61 -10.23
CA THR A 106 -3.19 -5.99 -11.07
C THR A 106 -4.39 -6.93 -11.25
N LYS A 107 -4.16 -8.21 -11.55
CA LYS A 107 -5.23 -9.20 -11.69
C LYS A 107 -6.00 -9.37 -10.39
N LEU A 108 -5.32 -9.47 -9.24
CA LEU A 108 -5.97 -9.59 -7.94
C LEU A 108 -6.86 -8.38 -7.62
N ASN A 109 -6.37 -7.17 -7.93
CA ASN A 109 -7.13 -5.93 -7.73
C ASN A 109 -8.35 -5.84 -8.66
N GLN A 110 -8.25 -6.32 -9.91
CA GLN A 110 -9.40 -6.40 -10.85
C GLN A 110 -10.52 -7.30 -10.33
N PHE A 111 -10.20 -8.31 -9.53
CA PHE A 111 -11.16 -9.20 -8.90
C PHE A 111 -11.43 -8.84 -7.42
N ASN A 112 -11.21 -7.58 -7.04
CA ASN A 112 -11.49 -7.07 -5.69
C ASN A 112 -10.83 -7.90 -4.55
N GLY A 113 -9.62 -8.42 -4.77
CA GLY A 113 -8.94 -9.27 -3.79
C GLY A 113 -9.39 -10.74 -3.79
N ASN A 114 -10.32 -11.13 -4.66
CA ASN A 114 -10.73 -12.52 -4.77
C ASN A 114 -9.69 -13.34 -5.54
N TYR A 115 -8.80 -14.01 -4.79
CA TYR A 115 -7.72 -14.83 -5.34
C TYR A 115 -8.21 -16.06 -6.12
N VAL A 116 -9.44 -16.53 -5.86
CA VAL A 116 -10.06 -17.65 -6.61
C VAL A 116 -10.45 -17.16 -8.00
N SER A 117 -11.16 -16.04 -8.09
CA SER A 117 -11.53 -15.42 -9.36
C SER A 117 -10.31 -14.93 -10.15
N ALA A 118 -9.26 -14.48 -9.46
CA ALA A 118 -7.98 -14.14 -10.08
C ALA A 118 -7.18 -15.37 -10.55
N GLU A 119 -7.64 -16.59 -10.25
CA GLU A 119 -6.96 -17.87 -10.52
C GLU A 119 -5.51 -17.90 -10.02
N MET A 120 -5.22 -17.15 -8.95
CA MET A 120 -3.85 -16.81 -8.60
C MET A 120 -3.09 -18.01 -8.01
N VAL A 121 -3.67 -18.72 -7.05
CA VAL A 121 -3.00 -19.88 -6.43
C VAL A 121 -2.75 -20.99 -7.46
N LYS A 122 -3.76 -21.27 -8.29
CA LYS A 122 -3.71 -22.31 -9.33
C LYS A 122 -2.56 -22.07 -10.30
N THR A 123 -2.41 -20.84 -10.75
CA THR A 123 -1.42 -20.46 -11.77
C THR A 123 0.02 -20.54 -11.26
N PHE A 124 0.28 -20.25 -9.99
CA PHE A 124 1.60 -20.46 -9.37
C PHE A 124 1.98 -21.95 -9.31
N ILE A 125 1.06 -22.82 -8.87
CA ILE A 125 1.31 -24.28 -8.79
C ILE A 125 1.46 -24.89 -10.20
N THR A 126 0.68 -24.43 -11.18
CA THR A 126 0.78 -24.94 -12.56
C THR A 126 1.87 -24.26 -13.39
N SER A 127 2.55 -23.26 -12.84
CA SER A 127 3.62 -22.55 -13.55
C SER A 127 4.71 -23.53 -13.99
N LEU A 128 5.34 -23.24 -15.13
CA LEU A 128 6.41 -24.08 -15.64
C LEU A 128 7.57 -24.16 -14.64
N GLU A 129 7.92 -23.03 -14.02
CA GLU A 129 8.97 -22.95 -13.00
C GLU A 129 8.66 -23.84 -11.79
N TYR A 130 7.46 -23.74 -11.22
CA TYR A 130 7.08 -24.56 -10.07
C TYR A 130 7.15 -26.05 -10.42
N ARG A 131 6.62 -26.45 -11.58
CA ARG A 131 6.67 -27.84 -12.03
C ARG A 131 8.09 -28.34 -12.28
N GLN A 132 8.96 -27.54 -12.88
CA GLN A 132 10.35 -27.92 -13.14
C GLN A 132 11.19 -28.04 -11.88
N ARG A 133 10.91 -27.22 -10.85
CA ARG A 133 11.73 -27.18 -9.62
C ARG A 133 11.18 -28.06 -8.50
N PHE A 134 9.85 -28.20 -8.41
CA PHE A 134 9.17 -28.79 -7.25
C PHE A 134 7.99 -29.70 -7.61
N GLY A 135 7.66 -29.85 -8.90
CA GLY A 135 6.68 -30.83 -9.35
C GLY A 135 7.24 -32.26 -9.37
N PRO A 136 6.36 -33.29 -9.39
CA PRO A 136 6.77 -34.67 -9.58
C PRO A 136 7.34 -34.93 -10.99
#